data_AF-A0AAJ1FV82-F1
#
_entry.id   AF-A0AAJ1FV82-F1
#
_cell.length_a   1.000
_cell.length_b   1.000
_cell.length_c   1.000
_cell.angle_alpha   90.00
_cell.angle_beta   90.00
_cell.angle_gamma   90.00
#
_symmetry.space_group_name_H-M   'P 1'
#
loop_
_entity.id
_entity.type
_entity.pdbx_description
1 polymer ?
#
loop_
_entity_poly.entity_id
_entity_poly.type
_entity_poly.pdbx_seq_one_letter_code
_entity_poly.pdbx_strand_id
1 'polypeptide(L)'
;MIKEINFDELKDIYLQLSKVMPQKPIDEDELLIDYKTQQCASFHRGLELLGNAKEFLVKAKLNDDKVAIQVALVYIRVYSMNLSGFFDAFREDADALLKSSDWPSIPEDYKIPAYYSYPVK
;
A
#
# COMPACT_ATOMS: atom_id res chain seq x y z
N MET A 1 6.34 -0.34 20.59
CA MET A 1 5.02 -0.40 19.93
C MET A 1 5.26 -0.09 18.46
N ILE A 2 4.99 -1.02 17.56
CA ILE A 2 5.09 -0.75 16.11
C ILE A 2 3.94 0.21 15.80
N LYS A 3 4.23 1.36 15.18
CA LYS A 3 3.16 2.23 14.65
C LYS A 3 2.51 1.47 13.50
N GLU A 4 1.25 1.08 13.69
CA GLU A 4 0.44 0.50 12.62
C GLU A 4 0.04 1.63 11.66
N ILE A 5 0.08 1.36 10.35
CA ILE A 5 -0.30 2.32 9.33
C ILE A 5 -1.82 2.28 9.19
N ASN A 6 -2.49 3.41 9.35
CA ASN A 6 -3.90 3.55 9.03
C ASN A 6 -4.04 3.94 7.55
N PHE A 7 -4.26 2.94 6.69
CA PHE A 7 -4.42 3.14 5.25
C PHE A 7 -5.70 3.88 4.87
N ASP A 8 -6.73 3.85 5.72
CA ASP A 8 -7.94 4.64 5.50
C ASP A 8 -7.70 6.12 5.79
N GLU A 9 -6.93 6.44 6.83
CA GLU A 9 -6.50 7.82 7.05
C GLU A 9 -5.57 8.31 5.94
N LEU A 10 -4.65 7.45 5.47
CA LEU A 10 -3.72 7.81 4.39
C LEU A 10 -4.45 8.11 3.08
N LYS A 11 -5.40 7.26 2.66
CA LYS A 11 -6.18 7.53 1.44
C LYS A 11 -7.01 8.81 1.60
N ASP A 12 -7.58 9.06 2.78
CA ASP A 12 -8.40 10.25 3.01
C ASP A 12 -7.55 11.52 2.93
N ILE A 13 -6.31 11.49 3.43
CA ILE A 13 -5.32 12.57 3.24
C ILE A 13 -5.01 12.76 1.76
N TYR A 14 -4.78 11.70 0.99
CA TYR A 14 -4.53 11.80 -0.46
C TYR A 14 -5.70 12.43 -1.20
N LEU A 15 -6.94 12.02 -0.86
CA LEU A 15 -8.16 12.57 -1.44
C LEU A 15 -8.38 14.05 -1.07
N GLN A 16 -7.91 14.48 0.10
CA GLN A 16 -7.94 15.90 0.47
C GLN A 16 -6.89 16.68 -0.33
N LEU A 17 -5.66 16.16 -0.43
CA LEU A 17 -4.58 16.79 -1.19
C LEU A 17 -4.95 16.93 -2.67
N SER A 18 -5.57 15.91 -3.28
CA SER A 18 -6.02 15.96 -4.68
C SER A 18 -7.09 17.02 -4.97
N LYS A 19 -7.80 17.51 -3.95
CA LYS A 19 -8.81 18.56 -4.11
C LYS A 19 -8.27 19.97 -3.94
N VAL A 20 -7.17 20.12 -3.18
CA VAL A 20 -6.71 21.43 -2.71
C VAL A 20 -5.41 21.87 -3.40
N MET A 21 -4.54 20.92 -3.74
CA MET A 21 -3.20 21.19 -4.26
C MET A 21 -3.10 21.38 -5.77
N PRO A 22 -3.85 20.64 -6.63
CA PRO A 22 -3.53 20.62 -8.04
C PRO A 22 -3.84 21.93 -8.76
N GLN A 23 -2.94 22.35 -9.66
CA GLN A 23 -3.26 23.41 -10.63
C GLN A 23 -4.18 22.92 -11.75
N LYS A 24 -4.23 21.61 -11.96
CA LYS A 24 -5.14 20.93 -12.88
C LYS A 24 -5.86 19.82 -12.12
N PRO A 25 -7.18 19.65 -12.31
CA PRO A 25 -7.90 18.54 -11.70
C PRO A 25 -7.18 17.21 -11.98
N ILE A 26 -6.96 16.41 -10.93
CA ILE A 26 -6.55 15.02 -11.12
C ILE A 26 -7.79 14.28 -11.61
N ASP A 27 -7.67 13.59 -12.74
CA ASP A 27 -8.74 12.72 -13.19
C ASP A 27 -8.87 11.57 -12.18
N GLU A 28 -10.10 11.31 -11.69
CA GLU A 28 -10.33 10.19 -10.77
C GLU A 28 -9.97 8.85 -11.43
N ASP A 29 -10.02 8.78 -12.77
CA ASP A 29 -9.59 7.60 -13.54
C ASP A 29 -8.06 7.40 -13.56
N GLU A 30 -7.27 8.41 -13.17
CA GLU A 30 -5.81 8.30 -13.00
C GLU A 30 -5.41 7.76 -11.60
N LEU A 31 -6.34 7.70 -10.66
CA LEU A 31 -6.09 7.21 -9.31
C LEU A 31 -6.35 5.69 -9.23
N LEU A 32 -5.40 4.96 -8.62
CA LEU A 32 -5.42 3.51 -8.49
C LEU A 32 -5.95 3.03 -7.14
N ILE A 33 -5.95 3.86 -6.09
CA ILE A 33 -6.58 3.49 -4.83
C ILE A 33 -8.10 3.42 -5.05
N ASP A 34 -8.75 2.36 -4.57
CA ASP A 34 -10.21 2.35 -4.49
C ASP A 34 -10.69 3.16 -3.28
N TYR A 35 -10.93 4.45 -3.49
CA TYR A 35 -11.37 5.39 -2.44
C TYR A 35 -12.74 5.04 -1.82
N LYS A 36 -13.51 4.12 -2.41
CA LYS A 36 -14.81 3.68 -1.87
C LYS A 36 -14.67 2.52 -0.89
N THR A 37 -13.53 1.85 -0.85
CA THR A 37 -13.30 0.67 0.01
C THR A 37 -12.54 1.02 1.29
N GLN A 38 -12.71 0.19 2.33
CA GLN A 38 -11.94 0.31 3.57
C GLN A 38 -10.56 -0.34 3.39
N GLN A 39 -9.52 0.47 3.24
CA GLN A 39 -8.19 0.03 2.84
C GLN A 39 -7.48 -0.74 3.94
N CYS A 40 -7.72 -0.42 5.23
CA CYS A 40 -7.20 -1.26 6.32
C CYS A 40 -7.78 -2.67 6.22
N ALA A 41 -9.10 -2.80 6.06
CA ALA A 41 -9.75 -4.10 5.95
C ALA A 41 -9.24 -4.90 4.74
N SER A 42 -9.07 -4.24 3.58
CA SER A 42 -8.47 -4.86 2.39
C SER A 42 -7.05 -5.36 2.64
N PHE A 43 -6.21 -4.56 3.30
CA PHE A 43 -4.84 -4.92 3.65
C PHE A 43 -4.80 -6.11 4.64
N HIS A 44 -5.54 -6.03 5.75
CA HIS A 44 -5.60 -7.09 6.75
C HIS A 44 -6.13 -8.40 6.15
N ARG A 45 -7.13 -8.32 5.25
CA ARG A 45 -7.62 -9.48 4.52
C ARG A 45 -6.55 -10.11 3.63
N GLY A 46 -5.77 -9.28 2.93
CA GLY A 46 -4.63 -9.75 2.12
C GLY A 46 -3.58 -10.48 2.97
N LEU A 47 -3.23 -9.92 4.12
CA LEU A 47 -2.29 -10.56 5.07
C LEU A 47 -2.83 -11.86 5.64
N GLU A 48 -4.11 -11.90 6.00
CA GLU A 48 -4.77 -13.11 6.51
C GLU A 48 -4.74 -14.23 5.46
N LEU A 49 -5.09 -13.92 4.21
CA LEU A 49 -5.04 -14.88 3.10
C LEU A 49 -3.62 -15.42 2.87
N LEU A 50 -2.62 -14.54 2.86
CA LEU A 50 -1.22 -14.93 2.74
C LEU A 50 -0.76 -15.81 3.91
N GLY A 51 -1.14 -15.44 5.13
CA GLY A 51 -0.87 -16.21 6.35
C GLY A 51 -1.47 -17.62 6.29
N ASN A 52 -2.74 -17.71 5.91
CA ASN A 52 -3.45 -19.00 5.74
C ASN A 52 -2.79 -19.87 4.66
N ALA A 53 -2.39 -19.28 3.52
CA ALA A 53 -1.69 -20.01 2.47
C ALA A 53 -0.31 -20.53 2.93
N LYS A 54 0.41 -19.74 3.73
CA LYS A 54 1.66 -20.18 4.37
C LYS A 54 1.42 -21.34 5.33
N GLU A 55 0.37 -21.32 6.14
CA GLU A 55 0.04 -22.42 7.03
C GLU A 55 -0.34 -23.69 6.27
N PHE A 56 -1.10 -23.54 5.19
CA PHE A 56 -1.44 -24.64 4.29
C PHE A 56 -0.18 -25.26 3.68
N LEU A 57 0.77 -24.44 3.21
CA LEU A 57 2.06 -24.92 2.69
C LEU A 57 2.83 -25.75 3.73
N VAL A 58 2.87 -25.30 4.98
CA VAL A 58 3.54 -26.04 6.07
C VAL A 58 2.90 -27.42 6.25
N LYS A 59 1.57 -27.49 6.30
CA LYS A 59 0.84 -28.76 6.46
C LYS A 59 1.03 -29.68 5.25
N ALA A 60 0.93 -29.15 4.03
CA ALA A 60 1.16 -29.90 2.80
C ALA A 60 2.56 -30.51 2.74
N LYS A 61 3.58 -29.71 3.11
CA LYS A 61 4.97 -30.15 3.20
C LYS A 61 5.17 -31.29 4.22
N LEU A 62 4.55 -31.19 5.40
CA LEU A 62 4.66 -32.22 6.44
C LEU A 62 4.09 -33.57 6.01
N ASN A 63 3.13 -33.58 5.08
CA ASN A 63 2.50 -34.80 4.58
C ASN A 63 3.09 -35.29 3.24
N ASP A 64 4.15 -34.66 2.72
CA ASP A 64 4.72 -34.90 1.38
C ASP A 64 3.67 -34.88 0.24
N ASP A 65 2.59 -34.12 0.42
CA ASP A 65 1.55 -33.96 -0.59
C ASP A 65 1.98 -32.92 -1.63
N LYS A 66 2.63 -33.40 -2.69
CA LYS A 66 3.19 -32.55 -3.76
C LYS A 66 2.13 -31.72 -4.48
N VAL A 67 0.91 -32.22 -4.62
CA VAL A 67 -0.18 -31.48 -5.27
C VAL A 67 -0.63 -30.33 -4.35
N ALA A 68 -0.85 -30.61 -3.07
CA ALA A 68 -1.20 -29.57 -2.10
C ALA A 68 -0.09 -28.52 -1.94
N ILE A 69 1.19 -28.91 -1.99
CA ILE A 69 2.33 -27.98 -2.00
C ILE A 69 2.23 -27.04 -3.20
N GLN A 70 2.00 -27.58 -4.40
CA GLN A 70 1.88 -26.77 -5.62
C GLN A 70 0.73 -25.76 -5.51
N VAL A 71 -0.45 -26.19 -5.02
CA VAL A 71 -1.61 -25.32 -4.81
C VAL A 71 -1.28 -24.22 -3.80
N ALA A 72 -0.64 -24.54 -2.68
CA ALA A 72 -0.27 -23.56 -1.67
C ALA A 72 0.69 -22.50 -2.23
N LEU A 73 1.65 -22.90 -3.07
CA LEU A 73 2.57 -21.98 -3.76
C LEU A 73 1.83 -21.04 -4.72
N VAL A 74 0.83 -21.54 -5.45
CA VAL A 74 -0.02 -20.71 -6.32
C VAL A 74 -0.77 -19.66 -5.50
N TYR A 75 -1.36 -20.04 -4.37
CA TYR A 75 -2.05 -19.10 -3.48
C TYR A 75 -1.12 -18.05 -2.88
N ILE A 76 0.05 -18.46 -2.38
CA ILE A 76 1.07 -17.52 -1.89
C ILE A 76 1.44 -16.51 -2.98
N ARG A 77 1.69 -16.98 -4.22
CA ARG A 77 1.99 -16.11 -5.35
C ARG A 77 0.87 -15.08 -5.58
N VAL A 78 -0.38 -15.53 -5.67
CA VAL A 78 -1.54 -14.66 -5.92
C VAL A 78 -1.71 -13.63 -4.81
N TYR A 79 -1.71 -14.06 -3.55
CA TYR A 79 -1.91 -13.13 -2.42
C TYR A 79 -0.75 -12.15 -2.25
N SER A 80 0.48 -12.57 -2.57
CA SER A 80 1.63 -11.66 -2.60
C SER A 80 1.51 -10.61 -3.70
N MET A 81 1.05 -11.01 -4.90
CA MET A 81 0.79 -10.07 -6.00
C MET A 81 -0.30 -9.07 -5.64
N ASN A 82 -1.36 -9.50 -4.97
CA ASN A 82 -2.44 -8.60 -4.54
C ASN A 82 -1.93 -7.57 -3.52
N LEU A 83 -1.11 -7.99 -2.56
CA LEU A 83 -0.48 -7.07 -1.61
C LEU A 83 0.50 -6.11 -2.29
N SER A 84 1.25 -6.56 -3.30
CA SER A 84 2.08 -5.67 -4.14
C SER A 84 1.21 -4.62 -4.82
N GLY A 85 0.13 -5.05 -5.48
CA GLY A 85 -0.80 -4.14 -6.15
C GLY A 85 -1.44 -3.12 -5.21
N PHE A 86 -1.74 -3.53 -3.96
CA PHE A 86 -2.20 -2.62 -2.92
C PHE A 86 -1.17 -1.51 -2.65
N PHE A 87 0.11 -1.85 -2.45
CA PHE A 87 1.15 -0.85 -2.23
C PHE A 87 1.46 -0.02 -3.48
N ASP A 88 1.43 -0.64 -4.66
CA ASP A 88 1.62 0.06 -5.93
C ASP A 88 0.53 1.12 -6.15
N ALA A 89 -0.73 0.85 -5.77
CA ALA A 89 -1.79 1.85 -5.84
C ALA A 89 -1.48 3.09 -4.99
N PHE A 90 -1.01 2.92 -3.75
CA PHE A 90 -0.59 4.06 -2.92
C PHE A 90 0.65 4.79 -3.47
N ARG A 91 1.56 4.08 -4.15
CA ARG A 91 2.71 4.71 -4.81
C ARG A 91 2.28 5.56 -6.00
N GLU A 92 1.48 4.99 -6.90
CA GLU A 92 1.04 5.67 -8.12
C GLU A 92 0.21 6.91 -7.79
N ASP A 93 -0.69 6.85 -6.80
CA ASP A 93 -1.47 8.01 -6.37
C ASP A 93 -0.58 9.11 -5.74
N ALA A 94 0.46 8.72 -5.00
CA ALA A 94 1.44 9.68 -4.49
C ALA A 94 2.20 10.35 -5.65
N ASP A 95 2.61 9.59 -6.66
CA ASP A 95 3.27 10.11 -7.85
C ASP A 95 2.33 11.05 -8.65
N ALA A 96 1.04 10.74 -8.73
CA ALA A 96 0.03 11.60 -9.36
C ALA A 96 -0.11 12.94 -8.62
N LEU A 97 -0.14 12.94 -7.28
CA LEU A 97 -0.14 14.15 -6.46
C LEU A 97 1.12 14.99 -6.67
N LEU A 98 2.29 14.35 -6.78
CA LEU A 98 3.56 15.03 -7.05
C LEU A 98 3.60 15.64 -8.46
N LYS A 99 2.97 15.02 -9.46
CA LYS A 99 2.95 15.51 -10.85
C LYS A 99 1.90 16.60 -11.11
N SER A 100 0.83 16.63 -10.32
CA SER A 100 -0.35 17.49 -10.57
C SER A 100 -0.25 18.91 -10.02
N SER A 101 0.82 19.22 -9.26
CA SER A 101 1.00 20.52 -8.60
C SER A 101 2.40 21.09 -8.88
N ASP A 102 2.53 22.42 -8.88
CA ASP A 102 3.84 23.08 -8.92
C ASP A 102 4.46 23.10 -7.52
N TRP A 103 5.08 21.98 -7.15
CA TRP A 103 5.83 21.89 -5.91
C TRP A 103 7.11 22.73 -5.99
N PRO A 104 7.50 23.43 -4.90
CA PRO A 104 8.80 24.08 -4.87
C PRO A 104 9.91 23.04 -4.97
N SER A 105 11.04 23.41 -5.57
CA SER A 105 12.24 22.57 -5.55
C SER A 105 12.67 22.31 -4.11
N ILE A 106 13.07 21.07 -3.81
CA ILE A 106 13.62 20.71 -2.50
C ILE A 106 15.05 21.27 -2.41
N PRO A 107 15.38 22.15 -1.43
CA PRO A 107 16.74 22.64 -1.24
C PRO A 107 17.74 21.51 -0.94
N GLU A 108 18.98 21.61 -1.43
CA GLU A 108 20.02 20.60 -1.19
C GLU A 108 20.32 20.39 0.30
N ASP A 109 20.22 21.43 1.11
CA ASP A 109 20.47 21.43 2.55
C ASP A 109 19.18 21.31 3.39
N TYR A 110 18.06 20.97 2.75
CA TYR A 110 16.79 20.80 3.46
C TYR A 110 16.90 19.74 4.55
N LYS A 111 16.59 20.15 5.78
CA LYS A 111 16.45 19.27 6.94
C LYS A 111 15.00 19.25 7.36
N ILE A 112 14.46 18.06 7.60
CA ILE A 112 13.13 17.91 8.18
C ILE A 112 13.12 18.64 9.53
N PRO A 113 12.22 19.63 9.72
CA PRO A 113 12.18 20.36 10.98
C PRO A 113 11.92 19.47 12.19
N ALA A 114 12.65 19.72 13.30
CA ALA A 114 12.61 18.88 14.49
C ALA A 114 11.21 18.74 15.12
N TYR A 115 10.36 19.77 14.98
CA TYR A 115 9.01 19.76 15.54
C TYR A 115 8.09 18.73 14.86
N TYR A 116 8.44 18.21 13.68
CA TYR A 116 7.71 17.08 13.08
C TYR A 116 7.99 15.75 13.79
N SER A 117 8.98 15.70 14.69
CA SER A 117 9.37 14.48 15.43
C SER A 117 9.59 13.28 14.51
N TYR A 118 9.99 13.54 13.26
CA TYR A 118 10.23 12.51 12.29
C TYR A 118 11.53 11.78 12.68
N PRO A 119 11.50 10.44 12.83
CA PRO A 119 12.69 9.68 13.21
C PRO A 119 13.64 9.62 12.01
N VAL A 120 14.43 10.68 11.80
CA VAL A 120 15.57 10.64 10.89
C VAL A 120 16.62 9.73 11.55
N LYS A 121 17.07 8.69 10.84
CA LYS A 121 18.30 7.98 11.20
C LYS A 121 19.51 8.79 10.75
#